data_AF-A0A4Q2UMY9-F1
#
_entry.id   AF-A0A4Q2UMY9-F1
#
_cell.length_a   1.000
_cell.length_b   1.000
_cell.length_c   1.000
_cell.angle_alpha   90.00
_cell.angle_beta   90.00
_cell.angle_gamma   90.00
#
_symmetry.space_group_name_H-M   'P 1'
#
loop_
_entity.id
_entity.type
_entity.pdbx_description
1 polymer ?
#
loop_
_entity_poly.entity_id
_entity_poly.type
_entity_poly.pdbx_seq_one_letter_code
_entity_poly.pdbx_strand_id
1 'polypeptide(L)'
;MRKLLHLSILLSLLTAPFVTTAHGRTAFSLAAVDDEYDRYKKRGDDYFKEGKYFEARRQYQNCLEVPGFENDAYARGQIEECTTGLNLRKQAEDALRQGKGPEAVALLNQLLNLNPDDVITRAQYADYYEREGNVLFNQKRYLLARESYSKALTYTTTRQETLRLQIRTIDNLTRPSRRVGLKLATGVVAIGAGAYALLLRSDYQSKLDALNQISQTTDPTNSGEIADPAAYQQYSDAYDAAAAAQKKSGLFKACIGVAAVATVAEIYLLLRKPKPRTTALELKPASQSWGLAVSYKF
;
A
#
# COMPACT_ATOMS: atom_id res chain seq x y z
N MET A 1 52.15 -95.11 43.78
CA MET A 1 52.17 -94.29 42.54
C MET A 1 50.91 -93.41 42.53
N ARG A 2 51.10 -92.08 42.38
CA ARG A 2 50.18 -91.01 41.89
C ARG A 2 48.66 -91.19 42.16
N LYS A 3 47.98 -90.43 43.02
CA LYS A 3 47.68 -88.97 43.13
C LYS A 3 46.19 -88.70 42.82
N LEU A 4 45.61 -87.74 43.58
CA LEU A 4 44.33 -86.98 43.47
C LEU A 4 43.26 -87.41 44.52
N LEU A 5 43.06 -86.78 45.69
CA LEU A 5 42.73 -85.35 46.04
C LEU A 5 41.52 -84.85 45.23
N HIS A 6 40.39 -84.34 45.73
CA HIS A 6 39.82 -83.98 47.04
C HIS A 6 38.31 -83.73 46.77
N LEU A 7 37.39 -83.95 47.72
CA LEU A 7 36.12 -83.20 47.76
C LEU A 7 35.65 -83.01 49.20
N SER A 8 35.21 -81.80 49.49
CA SER A 8 35.32 -81.13 50.77
C SER A 8 33.98 -80.97 51.49
N ILE A 9 33.98 -81.31 52.78
CA ILE A 9 33.44 -80.61 53.96
C ILE A 9 32.15 -79.78 53.77
N LEU A 10 31.05 -80.45 54.13
CA LEU A 10 29.98 -80.11 55.07
C LEU A 10 29.85 -78.64 55.61
N LEU A 11 28.74 -78.01 55.22
CA LEU A 11 27.69 -77.37 56.03
C LEU A 11 28.06 -76.43 57.20
N SER A 12 27.74 -75.14 57.03
CA SER A 12 27.31 -74.25 58.13
C SER A 12 26.42 -73.12 57.58
N LEU A 13 25.10 -73.25 57.80
CA LEU A 13 24.12 -72.16 57.77
C LEU A 13 24.28 -71.30 59.02
N LEU A 14 24.28 -69.97 58.89
CA LEU A 14 23.59 -69.05 59.82
C LEU A 14 23.57 -67.58 59.30
N THR A 15 22.36 -67.01 59.32
CA THR A 15 21.98 -65.58 59.55
C THR A 15 22.44 -64.44 58.63
N ALA A 16 21.48 -63.87 57.88
CA ALA A 16 21.19 -62.41 57.85
C ALA A 16 19.80 -62.14 57.23
N PRO A 17 18.88 -61.42 57.89
CA PRO A 17 17.72 -60.85 57.21
C PRO A 17 18.15 -59.55 56.51
N PHE A 18 18.19 -59.56 55.19
CA PHE A 18 18.26 -58.34 54.39
C PHE A 18 16.88 -57.69 54.41
N VAL A 19 16.74 -56.58 55.14
CA VAL A 19 15.63 -55.64 54.95
C VAL A 19 15.91 -54.89 53.65
N THR A 20 15.23 -55.27 52.58
CA THR A 20 15.20 -54.50 51.33
C THR A 20 14.26 -53.30 51.51
N THR A 21 14.83 -52.12 51.80
CA THR A 21 14.15 -50.84 51.64
C THR A 21 13.95 -50.57 50.15
N ALA A 22 12.82 -51.00 49.59
CA ALA A 22 12.37 -50.65 48.25
C ALA A 22 11.54 -49.35 48.28
N HIS A 23 12.17 -48.19 48.51
CA HIS A 23 11.48 -46.88 48.48
C HIS A 23 12.35 -45.78 47.85
N GLY A 24 12.77 -45.98 46.60
CA GLY A 24 13.54 -44.96 45.86
C GLY A 24 13.35 -44.93 44.34
N ARG A 25 12.53 -45.82 43.76
CA ARG A 25 12.38 -45.93 42.29
C ARG A 25 11.17 -45.23 41.68
N THR A 26 10.22 -44.76 42.48
CA THR A 26 8.96 -44.16 41.98
C THR A 26 9.07 -42.65 41.72
N ALA A 27 9.82 -41.90 42.54
CA ALA A 27 9.95 -40.45 42.37
C ALA A 27 10.80 -40.07 41.14
N PHE A 28 11.84 -40.86 40.83
CA PHE A 28 12.71 -40.60 39.67
C PHE A 28 12.04 -40.97 38.34
N SER A 29 11.09 -41.92 38.34
CA SER A 29 10.36 -42.31 37.12
C SER A 29 9.24 -41.33 36.79
N LEU A 30 8.55 -40.77 37.78
CA LEU A 30 7.48 -39.78 37.54
C LEU A 30 8.04 -38.46 36.99
N ALA A 31 9.12 -37.93 37.57
CA ALA A 31 9.75 -36.70 37.07
C ALA A 31 10.27 -36.83 35.63
N ALA A 32 10.85 -37.98 35.26
CA ALA A 32 11.34 -38.21 33.90
C ALA A 32 10.20 -38.38 32.86
N VAL A 33 9.04 -38.91 33.29
CA VAL A 33 7.84 -39.05 32.46
C VAL A 33 7.20 -37.68 32.22
N ASP A 34 7.13 -36.83 33.25
CA ASP A 34 6.64 -35.45 33.13
C ASP A 34 7.55 -34.61 32.20
N ASP A 35 8.88 -34.74 32.32
CA ASP A 35 9.85 -34.06 31.44
C ASP A 35 9.69 -34.47 29.96
N GLU A 36 9.37 -35.74 29.68
CA GLU A 36 9.16 -36.23 28.33
C GLU A 36 7.86 -35.68 27.71
N TYR A 37 6.76 -35.71 28.47
CA TYR A 37 5.48 -35.11 28.06
C TYR A 37 5.66 -33.62 27.75
N ASP A 38 6.26 -32.84 28.65
CA ASP A 38 6.45 -31.40 28.48
C ASP A 38 7.28 -31.07 27.24
N ARG A 39 8.26 -31.92 26.92
CA ARG A 39 9.07 -31.77 25.69
C ARG A 39 8.27 -32.05 24.42
N TYR A 40 7.40 -33.06 24.40
CA TYR A 40 6.53 -33.29 23.25
C TYR A 40 5.53 -32.16 23.10
N LYS A 41 4.87 -31.79 24.19
CA LYS A 41 3.91 -30.68 24.24
C LYS A 41 4.51 -29.40 23.69
N LYS A 42 5.63 -28.95 24.24
CA LYS A 42 6.30 -27.72 23.80
C LYS A 42 6.60 -27.71 22.30
N ARG A 43 7.11 -28.83 21.75
CA ARG A 43 7.37 -28.93 20.31
C ARG A 43 6.07 -28.93 19.50
N GLY A 44 5.02 -29.57 20.01
CA GLY A 44 3.68 -29.53 19.43
C GLY A 44 3.18 -28.09 19.32
N ASP A 45 3.24 -27.35 20.42
CA ASP A 45 2.82 -25.95 20.52
C ASP A 45 3.63 -25.05 19.58
N ASP A 46 4.96 -25.22 19.55
CA ASP A 46 5.85 -24.45 18.67
C ASP A 46 5.52 -24.72 17.19
N TYR A 47 5.33 -25.99 16.80
CA TYR A 47 4.91 -26.33 15.45
C TYR A 47 3.51 -25.85 15.12
N PHE A 48 2.57 -25.94 16.07
CA PHE A 48 1.20 -25.47 15.89
C PHE A 48 1.21 -23.98 15.61
N LYS A 49 1.92 -23.20 16.44
CA LYS A 49 2.10 -21.75 16.28
C LYS A 49 2.64 -21.40 14.90
N GLU A 50 3.64 -22.12 14.41
CA GLU A 50 4.19 -21.94 13.07
C GLU A 50 3.23 -22.35 11.92
N GLY A 51 2.11 -22.99 12.23
CA GLY A 51 1.18 -23.56 11.26
C GLY A 51 1.64 -24.89 10.67
N LYS A 52 2.62 -25.55 11.29
CA LYS A 52 3.10 -26.89 10.91
C LYS A 52 2.21 -27.96 11.54
N TYR A 53 0.94 -27.96 11.13
CA TYR A 53 -0.10 -28.78 11.76
C TYR A 53 0.18 -30.28 11.70
N PHE A 54 0.88 -30.77 10.68
CA PHE A 54 1.22 -32.19 10.57
C PHE A 54 2.25 -32.60 11.63
N GLU A 55 3.32 -31.81 11.76
CA GLU A 55 4.36 -32.00 12.75
C GLU A 55 3.84 -31.80 14.17
N ALA A 56 3.01 -30.77 14.38
CA ALA A 56 2.34 -30.50 15.65
C ALA A 56 1.48 -31.69 16.09
N ARG A 57 0.59 -32.17 15.21
CA ARG A 57 -0.26 -33.34 15.48
C ARG A 57 0.55 -34.55 15.88
N ARG A 58 1.67 -34.81 15.21
CA ARG A 58 2.56 -35.92 15.55
C ARG A 58 3.16 -35.76 16.96
N GLN A 59 3.57 -34.56 17.36
CA GLN A 59 4.10 -34.36 18.72
C GLN A 59 3.00 -34.55 19.77
N TYR A 60 1.79 -34.06 19.53
CA TYR A 60 0.67 -34.30 20.44
C TYR A 60 0.26 -35.77 20.52
N GLN A 61 0.37 -36.53 19.42
CA GLN A 61 0.20 -37.99 19.45
C GLN A 61 1.24 -38.64 20.36
N ASN A 62 2.52 -38.22 20.26
CA ASN A 62 3.55 -38.72 21.18
C ASN A 62 3.23 -38.39 22.65
N CYS A 63 2.59 -37.25 22.95
CA CYS A 63 2.14 -36.95 24.33
C CYS A 63 1.19 -38.03 24.87
N LEU A 64 0.29 -38.55 24.03
CA LEU A 64 -0.64 -39.62 24.41
C LEU A 64 0.02 -41.00 24.48
N GLU A 65 1.24 -41.15 23.97
CA GLU A 65 2.05 -42.37 24.12
C GLU A 65 2.86 -42.36 25.43
N VAL A 66 2.97 -41.21 26.12
CA VAL A 66 3.65 -41.11 27.41
C VAL A 66 2.79 -41.78 28.50
N PRO A 67 3.34 -42.72 29.29
CA PRO A 67 2.58 -43.43 30.32
C PRO A 67 1.90 -42.49 31.33
N GLY A 68 0.60 -42.67 31.53
CA GLY A 68 -0.22 -41.83 32.42
C GLY A 68 -0.87 -40.61 31.75
N PHE A 69 -0.57 -40.36 30.47
CA PHE A 69 -1.11 -39.24 29.68
C PHE A 69 -1.96 -39.70 28.48
N GLU A 70 -2.32 -40.99 28.41
CA GLU A 70 -3.04 -41.58 27.26
C GLU A 70 -4.41 -40.93 27.00
N ASN A 71 -4.98 -40.34 28.04
CA ASN A 71 -6.25 -39.63 28.02
C ASN A 71 -6.08 -38.13 28.30
N ASP A 72 -4.92 -37.54 28.02
CA ASP A 72 -4.75 -36.10 28.17
C ASP A 72 -5.75 -35.35 27.28
N ALA A 73 -6.54 -34.46 27.89
CA ALA A 73 -7.56 -33.69 27.18
C ALA A 73 -6.94 -32.62 26.28
N TYR A 74 -5.81 -32.05 26.72
CA TYR A 74 -5.11 -31.00 25.98
C TYR A 74 -4.56 -31.53 24.65
N ALA A 75 -3.74 -32.59 24.70
CA ALA A 75 -3.18 -33.20 23.50
C ALA A 75 -4.26 -33.70 22.52
N ARG A 76 -5.37 -34.26 23.02
CA ARG A 76 -6.50 -34.67 22.17
C ARG A 76 -7.17 -33.48 21.47
N GLY A 77 -7.48 -32.40 22.19
CA GLY A 77 -8.05 -31.19 21.60
C GLY A 77 -7.12 -30.57 20.55
N GLN A 78 -5.82 -30.52 20.83
CA GLN A 78 -4.82 -30.02 19.90
C GLN A 78 -4.66 -30.90 18.63
N ILE A 79 -4.80 -32.22 18.74
CA ILE A 79 -4.84 -33.12 17.58
C ILE A 79 -6.04 -32.82 16.67
N GLU A 80 -7.21 -32.51 17.26
CA GLU A 80 -8.42 -32.14 16.52
C GLU A 80 -8.26 -30.78 15.81
N GLU A 81 -7.71 -29.78 16.50
CA GLU A 81 -7.38 -28.48 15.90
C GLU A 81 -6.37 -28.63 14.75
N CYS A 82 -5.30 -29.39 14.94
CA CYS A 82 -4.34 -29.68 13.88
C CYS A 82 -5.00 -30.36 12.66
N THR A 83 -5.91 -31.30 12.90
CA THR A 83 -6.62 -32.00 11.83
C THR A 83 -7.54 -31.05 11.06
N THR A 84 -8.20 -30.13 11.76
CA THR A 84 -8.99 -29.06 11.15
C THR A 84 -8.11 -28.14 10.32
N GLY A 85 -6.97 -27.69 10.86
CA GLY A 85 -6.00 -26.86 10.16
C GLY A 85 -5.44 -27.52 8.89
N LEU A 86 -5.12 -28.82 8.93
CA LEU A 86 -4.68 -29.58 7.76
C LEU A 86 -5.75 -29.63 6.66
N ASN A 87 -7.01 -29.87 7.04
CA ASN A 87 -8.12 -29.93 6.08
C ASN A 87 -8.39 -28.56 5.44
N LEU A 88 -8.38 -27.49 6.24
CA LEU A 88 -8.55 -26.12 5.74
C LEU A 88 -7.40 -25.72 4.81
N ARG A 89 -6.15 -26.03 5.16
CA ARG A 89 -4.98 -25.74 4.34
C ARG A 89 -5.05 -26.42 2.99
N LYS A 90 -5.39 -27.71 2.98
CA LYS A 90 -5.58 -28.46 1.73
C LYS A 90 -6.64 -27.80 0.83
N GLN A 91 -7.79 -27.45 1.39
CA GLN A 91 -8.86 -26.76 0.65
C GLN A 91 -8.40 -25.41 0.11
N ALA A 92 -7.68 -24.62 0.90
CA ALA A 92 -7.16 -23.33 0.48
C ALA A 92 -6.17 -23.47 -0.70
N GLU A 93 -5.27 -24.44 -0.63
CA GLU A 93 -4.31 -24.74 -1.69
C GLU A 93 -5.01 -25.20 -2.98
N ASP A 94 -6.03 -26.05 -2.87
CA ASP A 94 -6.82 -26.50 -4.02
C ASP A 94 -7.61 -25.34 -4.65
N ALA A 95 -8.21 -24.47 -3.84
CA ALA A 95 -8.89 -23.26 -4.31
C ALA A 95 -7.92 -22.30 -5.04
N LEU A 96 -6.71 -22.10 -4.50
CA LEU A 96 -5.65 -21.32 -5.15
C LEU A 96 -5.24 -21.93 -6.49
N ARG A 97 -5.05 -23.25 -6.55
CA ARG A 97 -4.66 -23.96 -7.77
C ARG A 97 -5.75 -23.86 -8.86
N GLN A 98 -7.01 -23.83 -8.45
CA GLN A 98 -8.17 -23.68 -9.33
C GLN A 98 -8.44 -22.22 -9.73
N GLY A 99 -7.66 -21.25 -9.22
CA GLY A 99 -7.89 -19.83 -9.48
C GLY A 99 -9.11 -19.24 -8.76
N LYS A 100 -9.68 -19.96 -7.79
CA LYS A 100 -10.83 -19.51 -6.98
C LYS A 100 -10.37 -18.60 -5.84
N GLY A 101 -9.85 -17.43 -6.21
CA GLY A 101 -9.24 -16.47 -5.28
C GLY A 101 -10.11 -16.09 -4.07
N PRO A 102 -11.40 -15.73 -4.24
CA PRO A 102 -12.27 -15.38 -3.12
C PRO A 102 -12.48 -16.53 -2.13
N GLU A 103 -12.64 -17.76 -2.62
CA GLU A 103 -12.80 -18.96 -1.80
C GLU A 103 -11.50 -19.26 -1.04
N ALA A 104 -10.35 -19.18 -1.70
CA ALA A 104 -9.05 -19.32 -1.06
C ALA A 104 -8.85 -18.32 0.08
N VAL A 105 -9.19 -17.03 -0.14
CA VAL A 105 -9.10 -15.99 0.89
C VAL A 105 -10.04 -16.30 2.07
N ALA A 106 -11.24 -16.82 1.84
CA ALA A 106 -12.13 -17.21 2.93
C ALA A 106 -11.53 -18.34 3.78
N LEU A 107 -10.94 -19.34 3.14
CA LEU A 107 -10.29 -20.47 3.83
C LEU A 107 -9.02 -20.06 4.58
N LEU A 108 -8.22 -19.16 4.01
CA LEU A 108 -7.04 -18.61 4.70
C LEU A 108 -7.45 -17.76 5.93
N ASN A 109 -8.58 -17.04 5.87
CA ASN A 109 -9.13 -16.34 7.05
C ASN A 109 -9.53 -17.33 8.14
N GLN A 110 -10.17 -18.43 7.78
CA GLN A 110 -10.52 -19.48 8.74
C GLN A 110 -9.28 -20.09 9.41
N LEU A 111 -8.20 -20.29 8.65
CA LEU A 111 -6.91 -20.73 9.21
C LEU A 111 -6.33 -19.73 10.20
N LEU A 112 -6.34 -18.42 9.89
CA LEU A 112 -5.86 -17.40 10.84
C LEU A 112 -6.79 -17.20 12.04
N ASN A 113 -8.08 -17.53 11.93
CA ASN A 113 -8.98 -17.55 13.08
C ASN A 113 -8.71 -18.76 13.99
N LEU A 114 -8.36 -19.91 13.40
CA LEU A 114 -7.94 -21.10 14.14
C LEU A 114 -6.58 -20.86 14.83
N ASN A 115 -5.63 -20.29 14.10
CA ASN A 115 -4.30 -19.96 14.61
C ASN A 115 -3.83 -18.61 14.05
N PRO A 116 -3.98 -17.53 14.84
CA PRO A 116 -3.53 -16.19 14.42
C PRO A 116 -2.04 -16.09 14.13
N ASP A 117 -1.21 -16.94 14.73
CA ASP A 117 0.24 -16.92 14.60
C ASP A 117 0.78 -17.77 13.45
N ASP A 118 -0.09 -18.43 12.67
CA ASP A 118 0.27 -19.28 11.53
C ASP A 118 1.07 -18.49 10.47
N VAL A 119 2.41 -18.59 10.57
CA VAL A 119 3.33 -17.87 9.70
C VAL A 119 3.25 -18.36 8.25
N ILE A 120 2.89 -19.64 8.04
CA ILE A 120 2.74 -20.21 6.70
C ILE A 120 1.50 -19.62 6.02
N THR A 121 0.37 -19.57 6.72
CA THR A 121 -0.87 -18.98 6.19
C THR A 121 -0.73 -17.48 5.96
N ARG A 122 -0.04 -16.74 6.85
CA ARG A 122 0.30 -15.32 6.60
C ARG A 122 1.15 -15.16 5.33
N ALA A 123 2.14 -16.02 5.11
CA ALA A 123 2.94 -16.00 3.89
C ALA A 123 2.09 -16.30 2.63
N GLN A 124 1.17 -17.27 2.70
CA GLN A 124 0.24 -17.57 1.60
C GLN A 124 -0.68 -16.38 1.27
N TYR A 125 -1.15 -15.64 2.29
CA TYR A 125 -1.89 -14.39 2.11
C TYR A 125 -1.09 -13.33 1.36
N ALA A 126 0.16 -13.12 1.78
CA ALA A 126 1.06 -12.17 1.13
C ALA A 126 1.30 -12.56 -0.33
N ASP A 127 1.57 -13.83 -0.61
CA ASP A 127 1.77 -14.35 -1.97
C ASP A 127 0.54 -14.16 -2.86
N TYR A 128 -0.65 -14.44 -2.32
CA TYR A 128 -1.90 -14.26 -3.04
C TYR A 128 -2.09 -12.82 -3.50
N TYR A 129 -2.01 -11.87 -2.55
CA TYR A 129 -2.22 -10.46 -2.85
C TYR A 129 -1.09 -9.85 -3.67
N GLU A 130 0.15 -10.32 -3.53
CA GLU A 130 1.26 -9.91 -4.39
C GLU A 130 1.01 -10.35 -5.85
N ARG A 131 0.59 -11.60 -6.08
CA ARG A 131 0.24 -12.08 -7.42
C ARG A 131 -0.94 -11.31 -8.02
N GLU A 132 -1.98 -11.09 -7.24
CA GLU A 132 -3.14 -10.28 -7.67
C GLU A 132 -2.71 -8.87 -8.06
N GLY A 133 -1.88 -8.22 -7.22
CA GLY A 133 -1.32 -6.91 -7.49
C GLY A 133 -0.50 -6.88 -8.79
N ASN A 134 0.34 -7.89 -9.02
CA ASN A 134 1.14 -8.02 -10.26
C ASN A 134 0.23 -8.14 -11.50
N VAL A 135 -0.83 -8.94 -11.42
CA VAL A 135 -1.81 -9.08 -12.51
C VAL A 135 -2.51 -7.74 -12.79
N LEU A 136 -2.98 -7.06 -11.75
CA LEU A 136 -3.65 -5.76 -11.85
C LEU A 136 -2.70 -4.67 -12.39
N PHE A 137 -1.43 -4.72 -11.98
CA PHE A 137 -0.39 -3.80 -12.46
C PHE A 137 -0.17 -3.97 -13.96
N ASN A 138 -0.06 -5.22 -14.44
CA ASN A 138 0.09 -5.53 -15.86
C ASN A 138 -1.14 -5.12 -16.68
N GLN A 139 -2.34 -5.14 -16.07
CA GLN A 139 -3.57 -4.61 -16.64
C GLN A 139 -3.68 -3.07 -16.59
N LYS A 140 -2.64 -2.37 -16.08
CA LYS A 140 -2.63 -0.91 -15.84
C LYS A 140 -3.70 -0.42 -14.86
N ARG A 141 -4.28 -1.33 -14.07
CA ARG A 141 -5.25 -1.03 -13.00
C ARG A 141 -4.50 -0.64 -11.73
N TYR A 142 -3.73 0.45 -11.79
CA TYR A 142 -2.73 0.79 -10.78
C TYR A 142 -3.30 1.02 -9.38
N LEU A 143 -4.48 1.65 -9.26
CA LEU A 143 -5.10 1.89 -7.95
C LEU A 143 -5.45 0.57 -7.24
N LEU A 144 -5.98 -0.40 -7.99
CA LEU A 144 -6.32 -1.71 -7.45
C LEU A 144 -5.06 -2.54 -7.16
N ALA A 145 -4.06 -2.47 -8.05
CA ALA A 145 -2.76 -3.10 -7.79
C ALA A 145 -2.12 -2.59 -6.49
N ARG A 146 -2.21 -1.28 -6.24
CA ARG A 146 -1.72 -0.65 -5.00
C ARG A 146 -2.45 -1.18 -3.77
N GLU A 147 -3.77 -1.35 -3.86
CA GLU A 147 -4.57 -1.95 -2.79
C GLU A 147 -4.11 -3.38 -2.49
N SER A 148 -3.97 -4.23 -3.52
CA SER A 148 -3.49 -5.60 -3.35
C SER A 148 -2.08 -5.64 -2.75
N TYR A 149 -1.11 -4.84 -3.21
CA TYR A 149 0.21 -4.78 -2.59
C TYR A 149 0.17 -4.28 -1.13
N SER A 150 -0.76 -3.37 -0.81
CA SER A 150 -0.94 -2.89 0.56
C SER A 150 -1.48 -4.00 1.47
N LYS A 151 -2.39 -4.86 0.97
CA LYS A 151 -2.83 -6.06 1.67
C LYS A 151 -1.69 -7.08 1.80
N ALA A 152 -0.87 -7.28 0.78
CA ALA A 152 0.28 -8.19 0.89
C ALA A 152 1.25 -7.75 2.02
N LEU A 153 1.46 -6.43 2.18
CA LEU A 153 2.29 -5.85 3.23
C LEU A 153 1.81 -6.14 4.65
N THR A 154 0.51 -6.33 4.88
CA THR A 154 -0.01 -6.59 6.24
C THR A 154 0.36 -7.98 6.74
N TYR A 155 0.66 -8.91 5.82
CA TYR A 155 0.91 -10.31 6.15
C TYR A 155 2.38 -10.74 5.98
N THR A 156 3.27 -9.86 5.50
CA THR A 156 4.70 -10.18 5.33
C THR A 156 5.63 -9.24 6.10
N THR A 157 6.68 -9.83 6.67
CA THR A 157 7.81 -9.10 7.28
C THR A 157 9.06 -9.12 6.40
N THR A 158 9.22 -10.13 5.53
CA THR A 158 10.44 -10.36 4.75
C THR A 158 10.47 -9.62 3.42
N ARG A 159 9.31 -9.36 2.80
CA ARG A 159 9.20 -8.73 1.47
C ARG A 159 8.72 -7.29 1.49
N GLN A 160 8.86 -6.62 2.63
CA GLN A 160 8.31 -5.28 2.78
C GLN A 160 8.92 -4.26 1.82
N GLU A 161 10.22 -4.33 1.58
CA GLU A 161 10.91 -3.36 0.71
C GLU A 161 10.47 -3.49 -0.74
N THR A 162 10.38 -4.71 -1.27
CA THR A 162 9.97 -4.95 -2.66
C THR A 162 8.53 -4.48 -2.90
N LEU A 163 7.61 -4.81 -2.00
CA LEU A 163 6.21 -4.35 -2.09
C LEU A 163 6.10 -2.82 -1.94
N ARG A 164 6.87 -2.20 -1.03
CA ARG A 164 6.92 -0.74 -0.90
C ARG A 164 7.45 -0.06 -2.17
N LEU A 165 8.44 -0.67 -2.84
CA LEU A 165 8.95 -0.17 -4.12
C LEU A 165 7.89 -0.26 -5.23
N GLN A 166 7.12 -1.36 -5.28
CA GLN A 166 6.02 -1.50 -6.24
C GLN A 166 4.93 -0.45 -5.99
N ILE A 167 4.54 -0.21 -4.74
CA ILE A 167 3.59 0.85 -4.36
C ILE A 167 4.14 2.23 -4.77
N ARG A 168 5.40 2.53 -4.46
CA ARG A 168 6.04 3.80 -4.86
C ARG A 168 6.07 3.99 -6.38
N THR A 169 6.29 2.91 -7.12
CA THR A 169 6.25 2.92 -8.58
C THR A 169 4.86 3.30 -9.07
N ILE A 170 3.82 2.71 -8.50
CA ILE A 170 2.43 3.08 -8.78
C ILE A 170 2.14 4.55 -8.41
N ASP A 171 2.55 5.00 -7.24
CA ASP A 171 2.33 6.38 -6.80
C ASP A 171 2.99 7.37 -7.77
N ASN A 172 4.16 7.04 -8.31
CA ASN A 172 4.84 7.85 -9.32
C ASN A 172 4.11 7.84 -10.68
N LEU A 173 3.56 6.70 -11.10
CA LEU A 173 2.80 6.56 -12.35
C LEU A 173 1.45 7.28 -12.29
N THR A 174 0.82 7.28 -11.11
CA THR A 174 -0.50 7.89 -10.88
C THR A 174 -0.40 9.35 -10.48
N ARG A 175 0.80 9.84 -10.14
CA ARG A 175 1.01 11.23 -9.77
C ARG A 175 0.59 12.15 -10.92
N PRO A 176 -0.39 13.05 -10.71
CA PRO A 176 -0.74 14.01 -11.74
C PRO A 176 0.51 14.84 -12.07
N SER A 177 0.85 14.91 -13.35
CA SER A 177 2.03 15.69 -13.75
C SER A 177 1.77 17.16 -13.37
N ARG A 178 2.72 17.79 -12.66
CA ARG A 178 2.62 19.21 -12.26
C ARG A 178 2.30 20.15 -13.44
N ARG A 179 2.58 19.70 -14.67
CA ARG A 179 2.32 20.43 -15.92
C ARG A 179 0.86 20.45 -16.33
N VAL A 180 0.07 19.43 -16.00
CA VAL A 180 -1.38 19.45 -16.26
C VAL A 180 -2.03 20.54 -15.41
N GLY A 181 -1.65 20.64 -14.13
CA GLY A 181 -2.10 21.74 -13.26
C GLY A 181 -1.66 23.11 -13.78
N LEU A 182 -0.41 23.25 -14.23
CA LEU A 182 0.10 24.51 -14.77
C LEU A 182 -0.62 24.92 -16.07
N LYS A 183 -0.82 24.00 -17.01
CA LYS A 183 -1.53 24.27 -18.28
C LYS A 183 -2.97 24.71 -18.04
N LEU A 184 -3.66 24.03 -17.13
CA LEU A 184 -5.05 24.33 -16.80
C LEU A 184 -5.16 25.69 -16.10
N ALA A 185 -4.23 26.01 -15.19
CA ALA A 185 -4.17 27.32 -14.55
C ALA A 185 -3.91 28.45 -15.56
N THR A 186 -2.94 28.30 -16.47
CA THR A 186 -2.66 29.32 -17.49
C THR A 186 -3.82 29.54 -18.45
N GLY A 187 -4.51 28.47 -18.86
CA GLY A 187 -5.69 28.57 -19.72
C GLY A 187 -6.85 29.30 -19.04
N VAL A 188 -7.13 28.99 -17.77
CA VAL A 188 -8.19 29.68 -16.99
C VAL A 188 -7.89 31.17 -16.84
N VAL A 189 -6.63 31.53 -16.53
CA VAL A 189 -6.22 32.94 -16.42
C VAL A 189 -6.36 33.67 -17.76
N ALA A 190 -5.97 33.06 -18.88
CA ALA A 190 -6.09 33.65 -20.21
C ALA A 190 -7.55 33.97 -20.56
N ILE A 191 -8.45 32.99 -20.37
CA ILE A 191 -9.88 33.13 -20.65
C ILE A 191 -10.51 34.17 -19.73
N GLY A 192 -10.24 34.10 -18.42
CA GLY A 192 -10.81 35.02 -17.43
C GLY A 192 -10.39 36.48 -17.69
N ALA A 193 -9.10 36.71 -17.95
CA ALA A 193 -8.59 38.05 -18.26
C ALA A 193 -9.14 38.58 -19.60
N GLY A 194 -9.25 37.72 -20.62
CA GLY A 194 -9.82 38.07 -21.92
C GLY A 194 -11.31 38.45 -21.83
N ALA A 195 -12.12 37.63 -21.15
CA ALA A 195 -13.54 37.91 -20.94
C ALA A 195 -13.76 39.23 -20.18
N TYR A 196 -12.98 39.47 -19.12
CA TYR A 196 -13.07 40.71 -18.36
C TYR A 196 -12.67 41.94 -19.19
N ALA A 197 -11.66 41.81 -20.05
CA ALA A 197 -11.29 42.89 -20.99
C ALA A 197 -12.43 43.22 -21.97
N LEU A 198 -13.14 42.21 -22.50
CA LEU A 198 -14.29 42.44 -23.38
C LEU A 198 -15.43 43.17 -22.65
N LEU A 199 -15.71 42.81 -21.40
CA LEU A 199 -16.71 43.49 -20.57
C LEU A 199 -16.35 44.96 -20.34
N LEU A 200 -15.09 45.26 -20.00
CA LEU A 200 -14.62 46.64 -19.84
C LEU A 200 -14.74 47.45 -21.13
N ARG A 201 -14.44 46.84 -22.28
CA ARG A 201 -14.58 47.50 -23.59
C ARG A 201 -16.04 47.79 -23.92
N SER A 202 -16.93 46.82 -23.68
CA SER A 202 -18.36 46.98 -23.93
C SER A 202 -18.99 48.04 -23.02
N ASP A 203 -18.63 48.07 -21.73
CA ASP A 203 -19.11 49.09 -20.78
C ASP A 203 -18.70 50.50 -21.23
N TYR A 204 -17.44 50.66 -21.66
CA TYR A 204 -16.96 51.95 -22.17
C TYR A 204 -17.67 52.38 -23.45
N GLN A 205 -17.80 51.48 -24.44
CA GLN A 205 -18.50 51.79 -25.70
C GLN A 205 -19.95 52.18 -25.46
N SER A 206 -20.68 51.40 -24.65
CA SER A 206 -22.08 51.71 -24.33
C SER A 206 -22.25 53.08 -23.67
N LYS A 207 -21.35 53.46 -22.75
CA LYS A 207 -21.39 54.79 -22.09
C LYS A 207 -21.00 55.92 -23.03
N LEU A 208 -20.05 55.67 -23.94
CA LEU A 208 -19.67 56.63 -24.97
C LEU A 208 -20.81 56.86 -25.96
N ASP A 209 -21.50 55.80 -26.38
CA ASP A 209 -22.64 55.88 -27.29
C ASP A 209 -23.80 56.64 -26.64
N ALA A 210 -24.08 56.37 -25.36
CA ALA A 210 -25.08 57.12 -24.59
C ALA A 210 -24.72 58.62 -24.47
N LEU A 211 -23.46 58.94 -24.18
CA LEU A 211 -22.97 60.31 -24.15
C LEU A 211 -23.14 61.00 -25.51
N ASN A 212 -22.78 60.32 -26.61
CA ASN A 212 -22.92 60.87 -27.97
C ASN A 212 -24.38 61.12 -28.34
N GLN A 213 -25.29 60.20 -27.98
CA GLN A 213 -26.73 60.37 -28.21
C GLN A 213 -27.27 61.58 -27.43
N ILE A 214 -26.94 61.68 -26.14
CA ILE A 214 -27.37 62.81 -25.31
C ILE A 214 -26.81 64.11 -25.89
N SER A 215 -25.51 64.16 -26.21
CA SER A 215 -24.86 65.33 -26.81
C SER A 215 -25.57 65.81 -28.09
N GLN A 216 -25.98 64.89 -28.97
CA GLN A 216 -26.69 65.24 -30.21
C GLN A 216 -28.08 65.84 -29.93
N THR A 217 -28.73 65.41 -28.85
CA THR A 217 -30.05 65.94 -28.45
C THR A 217 -29.96 67.26 -27.69
N THR A 218 -28.93 67.44 -26.86
CA THR A 218 -28.79 68.60 -25.97
C THR A 218 -28.02 69.75 -26.60
N ASP A 219 -27.13 69.48 -27.56
CA ASP A 219 -26.37 70.49 -28.32
C ASP A 219 -26.27 70.08 -29.81
N PRO A 220 -27.38 70.15 -30.56
CA PRO A 220 -27.43 69.71 -31.96
C PRO A 220 -26.56 70.56 -32.89
N THR A 221 -26.28 71.81 -32.52
CA THR A 221 -25.40 72.72 -33.27
C THR A 221 -23.93 72.52 -32.92
N ASN A 222 -23.62 71.66 -31.93
CA ASN A 222 -22.27 71.44 -31.40
C ASN A 222 -21.59 72.78 -31.02
N SER A 223 -22.38 73.68 -30.43
CA SER A 223 -21.99 75.02 -30.03
C SER A 223 -21.22 75.04 -28.70
N GLY A 224 -21.32 73.97 -27.92
CA GLY A 224 -20.79 73.87 -26.55
C GLY A 224 -21.71 74.49 -25.49
N GLU A 225 -22.87 75.04 -25.88
CA GLU A 225 -23.82 75.68 -24.96
C GLU A 225 -25.10 74.84 -24.80
N ILE A 226 -25.35 74.34 -23.59
CA ILE A 226 -26.58 73.63 -23.22
C ILE A 226 -27.45 74.58 -22.39
N ALA A 227 -28.50 75.13 -23.00
CA ALA A 227 -29.34 76.17 -22.39
C ALA A 227 -30.33 75.65 -21.34
N ASP A 228 -30.76 74.38 -21.42
CA ASP A 228 -31.67 73.76 -20.45
C ASP A 228 -30.89 73.15 -19.28
N PRO A 229 -31.12 73.60 -18.03
CA PRO A 229 -30.45 73.05 -16.84
C PRO A 229 -30.67 71.55 -16.65
N ALA A 230 -31.84 71.02 -17.01
CA ALA A 230 -32.12 69.58 -16.88
C ALA A 230 -31.33 68.76 -17.92
N ALA A 231 -31.30 69.23 -19.17
CA ALA A 231 -30.46 68.67 -20.23
C ALA A 231 -28.96 68.71 -19.86
N TYR A 232 -28.50 69.79 -19.23
CA TYR A 232 -27.11 69.91 -18.78
C TYR A 232 -26.75 68.87 -17.72
N GLN A 233 -27.64 68.63 -16.74
CA GLN A 233 -27.43 67.58 -15.74
C GLN A 233 -27.32 66.19 -16.38
N GLN A 234 -28.20 65.86 -17.32
CA GLN A 234 -28.15 64.59 -18.04
C GLN A 234 -26.87 64.42 -18.83
N TYR A 235 -26.41 65.48 -19.50
CA TYR A 235 -25.13 65.49 -20.19
C TYR A 235 -23.96 65.28 -19.22
N SER A 236 -23.95 66.01 -18.10
CA SER A 236 -22.90 65.90 -17.07
C SER A 236 -22.82 64.49 -16.49
N ASP A 237 -23.95 63.88 -16.14
CA ASP A 237 -24.00 62.52 -15.59
C ASP A 237 -23.48 61.49 -16.60
N ALA A 238 -23.87 61.62 -17.87
CA ALA A 238 -23.39 60.75 -18.94
C ALA A 238 -21.90 60.94 -19.21
N TYR A 239 -21.40 62.18 -19.14
CA TYR A 239 -20.00 62.51 -19.27
C TYR A 239 -19.17 61.89 -18.15
N ASP A 240 -19.61 62.05 -16.89
CA ASP A 240 -18.95 61.48 -15.72
C ASP A 240 -18.94 59.96 -15.76
N ALA A 241 -20.03 59.33 -16.21
CA ALA A 241 -20.11 57.89 -16.42
C ALA A 241 -19.10 57.40 -17.48
N ALA A 242 -19.02 58.08 -18.63
CA ALA A 242 -18.07 57.76 -19.70
C ALA A 242 -16.62 57.99 -19.24
N ALA A 243 -16.34 59.08 -18.54
CA ALA A 243 -15.02 59.39 -17.98
C ALA A 243 -14.59 58.37 -16.91
N ALA A 244 -15.51 57.92 -16.05
CA ALA A 244 -15.26 56.87 -15.07
C ALA A 244 -14.95 55.52 -15.74
N ALA A 245 -15.63 55.18 -16.84
CA ALA A 245 -15.31 54.00 -17.64
C ALA A 245 -13.96 54.16 -18.37
N GLN A 246 -13.63 55.36 -18.86
CA GLN A 246 -12.34 55.65 -19.50
C GLN A 246 -11.16 55.48 -18.54
N LYS A 247 -11.32 55.86 -17.26
CA LYS A 247 -10.30 55.64 -16.21
C LYS A 247 -9.96 54.15 -16.03
N LYS A 248 -10.89 53.24 -16.35
CA LYS A 248 -10.64 51.78 -16.35
C LYS A 248 -9.87 51.28 -17.57
N SER A 249 -9.50 52.15 -18.52
CA SER A 249 -8.66 51.78 -19.68
C SER A 249 -7.29 51.18 -19.29
N GLY A 250 -6.74 51.60 -18.14
CA GLY A 250 -5.53 50.98 -17.59
C GLY A 250 -5.73 49.51 -17.21
N LEU A 251 -6.85 49.17 -16.57
CA LEU A 251 -7.23 47.79 -16.23
C LEU A 251 -7.47 46.97 -17.50
N PHE A 252 -8.14 47.53 -18.50
CA PHE A 252 -8.33 46.86 -19.79
C PHE A 252 -6.99 46.49 -20.45
N LYS A 253 -6.04 47.42 -20.52
CA LYS A 253 -4.69 47.17 -21.06
C LYS A 253 -3.96 46.10 -20.26
N ALA A 254 -4.07 46.14 -18.93
CA ALA A 254 -3.49 45.12 -18.06
C ALA A 254 -4.08 43.73 -18.33
N CYS A 255 -5.41 43.61 -18.43
CA CYS A 255 -6.08 42.34 -18.71
C CYS A 255 -5.70 41.76 -20.09
N ILE A 256 -5.61 42.59 -21.12
CA ILE A 256 -5.10 42.16 -22.44
C ILE A 256 -3.65 41.70 -22.33
N GLY A 257 -2.80 42.43 -21.60
CA GLY A 257 -1.41 42.05 -21.37
C GLY A 257 -1.29 40.69 -20.68
N VAL A 258 -2.05 40.46 -19.61
CA VAL A 258 -2.09 39.17 -18.90
C VAL A 258 -2.60 38.05 -19.81
N ALA A 259 -3.69 38.28 -20.54
CA ALA A 259 -4.23 37.30 -21.47
C ALA A 259 -3.21 36.93 -22.55
N ALA A 260 -2.54 37.91 -23.16
CA ALA A 260 -1.52 37.68 -24.17
C ALA A 260 -0.33 36.87 -23.63
N VAL A 261 0.20 37.24 -22.45
CA VAL A 261 1.30 36.51 -21.81
C VAL A 261 0.89 35.08 -21.46
N ALA A 262 -0.32 34.89 -20.91
CA ALA A 262 -0.84 33.57 -20.57
C ALA A 262 -1.01 32.68 -21.80
N THR A 263 -1.52 33.21 -22.92
CA THR A 263 -1.65 32.49 -24.19
C THR A 263 -0.28 32.13 -24.77
N VAL A 264 0.71 33.03 -24.74
CA VAL A 264 2.09 32.74 -25.17
C VAL A 264 2.72 31.66 -24.29
N ALA A 265 2.52 31.74 -22.97
CA ALA A 265 2.99 30.74 -22.03
C ALA A 265 2.35 29.36 -22.29
N GLU A 266 1.05 29.33 -22.59
CA GLU A 266 0.34 28.09 -22.94
C GLU A 266 0.88 27.49 -24.24
N ILE A 267 1.04 28.29 -25.31
CA ILE A 267 1.65 27.87 -26.58
C ILE A 267 3.06 27.33 -26.34
N TYR A 268 3.87 28.03 -25.54
CA TYR A 268 5.22 27.59 -25.18
C TYR A 268 5.22 26.23 -24.47
N LEU A 269 4.30 26.03 -23.51
CA LEU A 269 4.14 24.77 -22.77
C LEU A 269 3.55 23.64 -23.63
N LEU A 270 2.86 23.95 -24.74
CA LEU A 270 2.36 22.98 -25.71
C LEU A 270 3.44 22.57 -26.71
N LEU A 271 4.21 23.51 -27.23
CA LEU A 271 5.21 23.27 -28.27
C LEU A 271 6.49 22.60 -27.74
N ARG A 272 6.95 22.98 -26.54
CA ARG A 272 8.15 22.34 -25.96
C ARG A 272 7.78 21.01 -25.31
N LYS A 273 8.03 19.92 -26.05
CA LYS A 273 8.23 18.59 -25.43
C LYS A 273 9.41 18.70 -24.45
N PRO A 274 9.30 18.19 -23.21
CA PRO A 274 10.45 18.15 -22.32
C PRO A 274 11.60 17.42 -23.01
N LYS A 275 12.80 17.98 -22.93
CA LYS A 275 13.99 17.16 -23.11
C LYS A 275 13.86 16.01 -22.10
N PRO A 276 13.93 14.73 -22.53
CA PRO A 276 13.99 13.64 -21.59
C PRO A 276 15.13 13.96 -20.65
N ARG A 277 14.84 14.00 -19.34
CA ARG A 277 15.93 13.95 -18.37
C ARG A 277 16.59 12.61 -18.64
N THR A 278 17.76 12.64 -19.26
CA THR A 278 18.65 11.49 -19.31
C THR A 278 18.83 11.10 -17.85
N THR A 279 18.12 10.04 -17.44
CA THR A 279 18.39 9.40 -16.16
C THR A 279 19.88 9.14 -16.16
N ALA A 280 20.56 9.67 -15.15
CA ALA A 280 22.02 9.71 -15.07
C ALA A 280 22.70 8.35 -15.24
N LEU A 281 21.94 7.24 -15.22
CA LEU A 281 22.40 5.88 -15.34
C LEU A 281 22.30 5.40 -16.79
N GLU A 282 23.40 5.50 -17.53
CA GLU A 282 23.56 4.84 -18.84
C GLU A 282 24.34 3.53 -18.63
N LEU A 283 23.74 2.41 -19.03
CA LEU A 283 24.42 1.11 -19.14
C LEU A 283 24.99 1.01 -20.55
N LYS A 284 26.32 0.94 -20.68
CA LYS A 284 27.01 0.73 -21.95
C LYS A 284 27.77 -0.60 -21.93
N PRO A 285 27.78 -1.37 -23.03
CA PRO A 285 28.68 -2.51 -23.15
C PRO A 285 30.12 -2.00 -23.13
N ALA A 286 30.97 -2.60 -22.28
CA ALA A 286 32.37 -2.20 -22.19
C ALA A 286 33.11 -2.64 -23.48
N SER A 287 33.70 -1.70 -24.19
CA SER A 287 34.39 -1.96 -25.47
C SER A 287 35.72 -2.71 -25.33
N GLN A 288 36.24 -2.88 -24.10
CA GLN A 288 37.54 -3.49 -23.83
C GLN A 288 37.50 -4.63 -22.79
N SER A 289 36.32 -5.02 -22.31
CA SER A 289 36.17 -6.12 -21.34
C SER A 289 34.80 -6.78 -21.47
N TRP A 290 34.69 -8.07 -21.15
CA TRP A 290 33.40 -8.70 -20.87
C TRP A 290 32.82 -8.09 -19.57
N GLY A 291 32.00 -7.05 -19.71
CA GLY A 291 31.35 -6.37 -18.59
C GLY A 291 30.40 -5.25 -19.03
N LEU A 292 29.49 -4.87 -18.13
CA LEU A 292 28.61 -3.70 -18.28
C LEU A 292 29.25 -2.50 -17.59
N ALA A 293 29.49 -1.42 -18.33
CA ALA A 293 29.91 -0.15 -17.77
C ALA A 293 28.67 0.64 -17.33
N VAL A 294 28.58 0.95 -16.04
CA VAL A 294 27.59 1.87 -15.48
C VAL A 294 28.20 3.27 -15.48
N SER A 295 27.73 4.17 -16.33
CA SER A 295 28.15 5.57 -16.26
C SER A 295 27.08 6.40 -15.55
N TYR A 296 27.50 7.18 -14.56
CA TYR A 296 26.67 8.17 -13.87
C TYR A 296 27.10 9.58 -14.28
N LYS A 297 26.22 10.34 -14.94
CA LYS A 297 26.46 11.77 -15.23
C LYS A 297 25.76 12.65 -14.20
N PHE A 298 26.54 13.43 -13.46
CA PHE A 298 26.03 14.51 -12.59
C PHE A 298 25.50 15.68 -13.42
#